data_AF-A0A2E7KWM6-F1
#
_entry.id   AF-A0A2E7KWM6-F1
#
_cell.length_a   1.000
_cell.length_b   1.000
_cell.length_c   1.000
_cell.angle_alpha   90.00
_cell.angle_beta   90.00
_cell.angle_gamma   90.00
#
_symmetry.space_group_name_H-M   'P 1'
#
loop_
_entity.id
_entity.type
_entity.pdbx_description
1 polymer ?
#
loop_
_entity_poly.entity_id
_entity_poly.type
_entity_poly.pdbx_seq_one_letter_code
_entity_poly.pdbx_strand_id
1 'polypeptide(L)'
;MGLEVRQAHTIALATQVQARLEQQLDRNRTWFEGQWELGYTLATTPYNQLSDSERWARDQDLDWIHRMQQNSYYQYKIGLLSDEQASVLLEYIERAWGMCDVRHSYDFPALEPAYAEYLRSLDDPCV
;
A
#
# COMPACT_ATOMS: atom_id res chain seq x y z
N MET A 1 -8.72 34.75 5.55
CA MET A 1 -7.59 33.89 5.98
C MET A 1 -8.03 32.64 6.75
N GLY A 2 -8.83 32.71 7.83
CA GLY A 2 -9.18 31.49 8.61
C GLY A 2 -10.27 30.58 8.03
N LEU A 3 -11.13 31.11 7.15
CA LEU A 3 -12.20 30.35 6.47
C LEU A 3 -11.64 29.48 5.33
N GLU A 4 -10.73 30.02 4.52
CA GLU A 4 -10.10 29.30 3.40
C GLU A 4 -9.23 28.13 3.87
N VAL A 5 -8.47 28.32 4.97
CA VAL A 5 -7.65 27.24 5.56
C VAL A 5 -8.55 26.10 6.09
N ARG A 6 -9.68 26.44 6.72
CA ARG A 6 -10.66 25.42 7.18
C ARG A 6 -11.30 24.69 6.01
N GLN A 7 -11.66 25.41 4.95
CA GLN A 7 -12.26 24.83 3.76
C GLN A 7 -11.27 23.93 3.01
N ALA A 8 -10.00 24.32 2.91
CA ALA A 8 -8.93 23.51 2.33
C ALA A 8 -8.70 22.21 3.14
N HIS A 9 -8.69 22.28 4.47
CA HIS A 9 -8.61 21.10 5.33
C HIS A 9 -9.81 20.15 5.11
N THR A 10 -11.02 20.67 5.03
CA THR A 10 -12.23 19.86 4.79
C THR A 10 -12.18 19.17 3.42
N ILE A 11 -11.71 19.86 2.38
CA ILE A 11 -11.56 19.29 1.04
C ILE A 11 -10.49 18.19 1.07
N ALA A 12 -9.33 18.43 1.67
CA ALA A 12 -8.27 17.43 1.78
C ALA A 12 -8.74 16.15 2.50
N LEU A 13 -9.51 16.31 3.59
CA LEU A 13 -10.11 15.18 4.31
C LEU A 13 -11.15 14.46 3.45
N ALA A 14 -12.02 15.18 2.73
CA ALA A 14 -13.03 14.58 1.86
C ALA A 14 -12.39 13.78 0.70
N THR A 15 -11.34 14.32 0.08
CA THR A 15 -10.56 13.62 -0.95
C THR A 15 -9.88 12.37 -0.38
N GLN A 16 -9.35 12.44 0.84
CA GLN A 16 -8.77 11.27 1.51
C GLN A 16 -9.84 10.20 1.83
N VAL A 17 -11.05 10.61 2.21
CA VAL A 17 -12.18 9.68 2.47
C VAL A 17 -12.64 9.03 1.17
N GLN A 18 -12.76 9.78 0.07
CA GLN A 18 -13.13 9.23 -1.24
C GLN A 18 -12.08 8.24 -1.76
N ALA A 19 -10.79 8.59 -1.68
CA ALA A 19 -9.71 7.70 -2.08
C ALA A 19 -9.70 6.40 -1.26
N ARG A 20 -9.96 6.47 0.05
CA ARG A 20 -10.10 5.26 0.90
C ARG A 20 -11.35 4.44 0.57
N LEU A 21 -12.45 5.08 0.17
CA LEU A 21 -13.68 4.39 -0.20
C LEU A 21 -13.50 3.62 -1.52
N GLU A 22 -12.88 4.24 -2.53
CA GLU A 22 -12.53 3.61 -3.80
C GLU A 22 -11.60 2.42 -3.58
N GLN A 23 -10.55 2.60 -2.75
CA GLN A 23 -9.63 1.52 -2.37
C GLN A 23 -10.32 0.35 -1.66
N GLN A 24 -11.30 0.63 -0.79
CA GLN A 24 -12.08 -0.42 -0.13
C GLN A 24 -12.99 -1.16 -1.11
N LEU A 25 -13.60 -0.47 -2.08
CA LEU A 25 -14.46 -1.10 -3.09
C LEU A 25 -13.67 -2.00 -4.03
N ASP A 26 -12.49 -1.56 -4.50
CA ASP A 26 -11.61 -2.36 -5.35
C ASP A 26 -11.09 -3.59 -4.61
N ARG A 27 -10.64 -3.43 -3.36
CA ARG A 27 -10.23 -4.57 -2.53
C ARG A 27 -11.38 -5.53 -2.30
N ASN A 28 -12.54 -5.03 -1.90
CA ASN A 28 -13.71 -5.87 -1.62
C ASN A 28 -14.21 -6.58 -2.88
N ARG A 29 -14.09 -5.99 -4.07
CA ARG A 29 -14.40 -6.68 -5.33
C ARG A 29 -13.54 -7.92 -5.53
N THR A 30 -12.25 -7.85 -5.20
CA THR A 30 -11.33 -9.00 -5.25
C THR A 30 -11.73 -10.10 -4.25
N TRP A 31 -12.28 -9.75 -3.09
CA TRP A 31 -12.61 -10.71 -2.02
C TRP A 31 -14.06 -11.23 -2.04
N PHE A 32 -15.02 -10.49 -2.65
CA PHE A 32 -16.44 -10.84 -2.62
C PHE A 32 -16.84 -11.99 -3.54
N GLU A 33 -15.92 -12.52 -4.36
CA GLU A 33 -16.16 -13.74 -5.15
C GLU A 33 -16.02 -15.04 -4.34
N GLY A 34 -15.97 -14.97 -3.00
CA GLY A 34 -16.39 -16.08 -2.14
C GLY A 34 -15.33 -17.10 -1.74
N GLN A 35 -14.04 -16.73 -1.74
CA GLN A 35 -12.96 -17.65 -1.37
C GLN A 35 -12.18 -17.13 -0.16
N TRP A 36 -12.73 -17.28 1.04
CA TRP A 36 -11.95 -17.01 2.27
C TRP A 36 -10.62 -17.81 2.27
N GLU A 37 -10.63 -19.02 1.72
CA GLU A 37 -9.45 -19.87 1.53
C GLU A 37 -8.43 -19.29 0.55
N LEU A 38 -8.85 -18.45 -0.40
CA LEU A 38 -7.93 -17.73 -1.27
C LEU A 38 -7.04 -16.81 -0.43
N GLY A 39 -7.61 -16.12 0.56
CA GLY A 39 -6.82 -15.22 1.42
C GLY A 39 -5.74 -15.94 2.20
N TYR A 40 -6.06 -17.13 2.74
CA TYR A 40 -5.08 -17.99 3.39
C TYR A 40 -4.01 -18.47 2.40
N THR A 41 -4.41 -18.91 1.21
CA THR A 41 -3.52 -19.40 0.16
C THR A 41 -2.53 -18.31 -0.27
N LEU A 42 -3.01 -17.10 -0.55
CA LEU A 42 -2.19 -15.95 -0.94
C LEU A 42 -1.21 -15.51 0.15
N ALA A 43 -1.56 -15.69 1.43
CA ALA A 43 -0.71 -15.31 2.56
C ALA A 43 0.37 -16.36 2.90
N THR A 44 0.14 -17.64 2.57
CA THR A 44 0.99 -18.75 3.01
C THR A 44 1.74 -19.45 1.89
N THR A 45 1.34 -19.24 0.64
CA THR A 45 1.95 -19.87 -0.54
C THR A 45 2.89 -18.89 -1.24
N PRO A 46 4.15 -19.27 -1.55
CA PRO A 46 5.07 -18.45 -2.32
C PRO A 46 4.50 -18.04 -3.69
N TYR A 47 4.81 -16.84 -4.19
CA TYR A 47 4.19 -16.29 -5.40
C TYR A 47 4.35 -17.20 -6.64
N ASN A 48 5.50 -17.87 -6.76
CA ASN A 48 5.81 -18.77 -7.87
C ASN A 48 5.04 -20.11 -7.83
N GLN A 49 4.39 -20.45 -6.71
CA GLN A 49 3.58 -21.66 -6.55
C GLN A 49 2.08 -21.42 -6.74
N LEU A 50 1.66 -20.15 -6.82
CA LEU A 50 0.28 -19.77 -7.08
C LEU A 50 -0.14 -20.15 -8.52
N SER A 51 -1.43 -20.39 -8.74
CA SER A 51 -2.03 -20.44 -10.08
C SER A 51 -2.10 -19.04 -10.72
N ASP A 52 -2.44 -18.94 -12.00
CA ASP A 52 -2.57 -17.64 -12.68
C ASP A 52 -3.64 -16.74 -12.05
N SER A 53 -4.79 -17.31 -11.68
CA SER A 53 -5.87 -16.58 -11.01
C SER A 53 -5.47 -16.10 -9.62
N GLU A 54 -4.72 -16.92 -8.88
CA GLU A 54 -4.23 -16.57 -7.54
C GLU A 54 -3.12 -15.51 -7.61
N ARG A 55 -2.21 -15.59 -8.59
CA ARG A 55 -1.22 -14.54 -8.86
C ARG A 55 -1.90 -13.21 -9.17
N TRP A 56 -2.91 -13.22 -10.03
CA TRP A 56 -3.68 -12.00 -10.32
C TRP A 56 -4.28 -11.40 -9.05
N ALA A 57 -4.93 -12.21 -8.22
CA ALA A 57 -5.49 -11.75 -6.95
C ALA A 57 -4.42 -11.24 -5.98
N ARG A 58 -3.24 -11.91 -5.93
CA ARG A 58 -2.10 -11.47 -5.14
C ARG A 58 -1.56 -10.12 -5.59
N ASP A 59 -1.46 -9.90 -6.89
CA ASP A 59 -1.00 -8.63 -7.45
C ASP A 59 -1.99 -7.50 -7.15
N GLN A 60 -3.31 -7.77 -7.16
CA GLN A 60 -4.31 -6.78 -6.75
C GLN A 60 -4.19 -6.43 -5.25
N ASP A 61 -3.96 -7.43 -4.39
CA ASP A 61 -3.76 -7.21 -2.95
C ASP A 61 -2.47 -6.40 -2.67
N LEU A 62 -1.38 -6.71 -3.39
CA LEU A 62 -0.12 -5.97 -3.30
C LEU A 62 -0.25 -4.53 -3.78
N ASP A 63 -0.94 -4.27 -4.90
CA ASP A 63 -1.20 -2.89 -5.36
C ASP A 63 -1.96 -2.09 -4.30
N TRP A 64 -2.97 -2.69 -3.67
CA TRP A 64 -3.69 -2.05 -2.57
C TRP A 64 -2.77 -1.77 -1.36
N ILE A 65 -1.93 -2.73 -0.95
CA ILE A 65 -0.96 -2.55 0.13
C ILE A 65 0.00 -1.40 -0.18
N HIS A 66 0.53 -1.35 -1.41
CA HIS A 66 1.46 -0.30 -1.84
C HIS A 66 0.82 1.09 -1.77
N ARG A 67 -0.44 1.24 -2.24
CA ARG A 67 -1.17 2.51 -2.14
C ARG A 67 -1.39 2.94 -0.69
N MET A 68 -1.70 2.00 0.20
CA MET A 68 -1.87 2.28 1.63
C MET A 68 -0.56 2.69 2.30
N GLN A 69 0.54 2.03 1.97
CA GLN A 69 1.88 2.36 2.45
C GLN A 69 2.31 3.75 1.95
N GLN A 70 2.14 4.05 0.66
CA GLN A 70 2.40 5.36 0.07
C GLN A 70 1.63 6.47 0.78
N ASN A 71 0.33 6.29 0.97
CA ASN A 71 -0.52 7.28 1.62
C ASN A 71 -0.12 7.52 3.09
N SER A 72 0.28 6.46 3.79
CA SER A 72 0.70 6.54 5.19
C SER A 72 2.10 7.17 5.30
N TYR A 73 3.01 6.83 4.40
CA TYR A 73 4.34 7.42 4.35
C TYR A 73 4.27 8.92 4.04
N TYR A 74 3.41 9.33 3.11
CA TYR A 74 3.12 10.74 2.86
C TYR A 74 2.63 11.46 4.13
N GLN A 75 1.65 10.89 4.85
CA GLN A 75 1.16 11.46 6.11
C GLN A 75 2.26 11.62 7.16
N TYR A 76 3.16 10.65 7.27
CA TYR A 76 4.35 10.76 8.12
C TYR A 76 5.24 11.93 7.69
N LYS A 77 5.56 12.04 6.39
CA LYS A 77 6.42 13.11 5.86
C LYS A 77 5.88 14.52 6.07
N ILE A 78 4.56 14.68 6.12
CA ILE A 78 3.92 15.98 6.41
C ILE A 78 3.60 16.20 7.90
N GLY A 79 4.04 15.29 8.78
CA GLY A 79 3.92 15.42 10.23
C GLY A 79 2.53 15.09 10.80
N LEU A 80 1.68 14.37 10.05
CA LEU A 80 0.37 13.91 10.54
C LEU A 80 0.46 12.61 11.37
N LEU A 81 1.55 11.85 11.23
CA LEU A 81 1.86 10.69 12.06
C LEU A 81 3.09 11.00 12.92
N SER A 82 3.05 10.63 14.20
CA SER A 82 4.23 10.71 15.07
C SER A 82 5.28 9.66 14.67
N ASP A 83 6.54 9.83 15.10
CA ASP A 83 7.59 8.84 14.86
C ASP A 83 7.22 7.46 15.45
N GLU A 84 6.57 7.43 16.62
CA GLU A 84 6.07 6.20 17.23
C GLU A 84 5.01 5.52 16.34
N GLN A 85 4.05 6.28 15.82
CA GLN A 85 3.04 5.74 14.90
C GLN A 85 3.63 5.30 13.55
N ALA A 86 4.66 6.01 13.09
CA ALA A 86 5.35 5.69 11.85
C ALA A 86 6.27 4.47 11.97
N SER A 87 6.80 4.15 13.15
CA SER A 87 7.71 3.00 13.35
C SER A 87 7.12 1.69 12.79
N VAL A 88 5.86 1.38 13.14
CA VAL A 88 5.15 0.18 12.68
C VAL A 88 4.94 0.20 11.16
N LEU A 89 4.67 1.38 10.59
CA LEU A 89 4.53 1.55 9.14
C LEU A 89 5.86 1.29 8.43
N LEU A 90 6.96 1.86 8.92
CA LEU A 90 8.28 1.76 8.31
C LEU A 90 8.80 0.32 8.37
N GLU A 91 8.64 -0.36 9.51
CA GLU A 91 8.95 -1.80 9.66
C GLU A 91 8.11 -2.67 8.72
N TYR A 92 6.84 -2.32 8.50
CA TYR A 92 5.99 -3.05 7.57
C TYR A 92 6.42 -2.85 6.11
N ILE A 93 6.79 -1.62 5.72
CA ILE A 93 7.33 -1.34 4.38
C ILE A 93 8.65 -2.09 4.18
N GLU A 94 9.56 -2.06 5.14
CA GLU A 94 10.85 -2.75 5.04
C GLU A 94 10.70 -4.27 4.87
N ARG A 95 9.79 -4.87 5.65
CA ARG A 95 9.49 -6.30 5.50
C ARG A 95 8.90 -6.65 4.14
N ALA A 96 7.97 -5.82 3.64
CA ALA A 96 7.38 -6.01 2.33
C ALA A 96 8.40 -5.78 1.20
N TRP A 97 9.32 -4.83 1.39
CA TRP A 97 10.47 -4.62 0.51
C TRP A 97 11.33 -5.90 0.49
N GLY A 98 11.63 -6.52 1.62
CA GLY A 98 12.41 -7.77 1.66
C GLY A 98 11.81 -9.00 0.96
N MET A 99 10.56 -8.95 0.44
CA MET A 99 9.93 -10.07 -0.24
C MET A 99 10.32 -10.12 -1.73
N CYS A 100 11.34 -10.93 -2.04
CA CYS A 100 11.93 -10.98 -3.38
C CYS A 100 11.01 -11.56 -4.46
N ASP A 101 10.10 -12.45 -4.11
CA ASP A 101 9.19 -13.15 -5.03
C ASP A 101 8.03 -12.27 -5.53
N VAL A 102 7.85 -11.08 -4.94
CA VAL A 102 6.80 -10.12 -5.30
C VAL A 102 7.34 -8.78 -5.79
N ARG A 103 8.66 -8.67 -6.04
CA ARG A 103 9.30 -7.40 -6.48
C ARG A 103 8.72 -6.83 -7.76
N HIS A 104 8.19 -7.67 -8.65
CA HIS A 104 7.55 -7.25 -9.90
C HIS A 104 6.31 -6.38 -9.67
N SER A 105 5.70 -6.41 -8.48
CA SER A 105 4.53 -5.60 -8.14
C SER A 105 4.85 -4.12 -7.86
N TYR A 106 6.14 -3.74 -7.76
CA TYR A 106 6.55 -2.35 -7.62
C TYR A 106 6.70 -1.66 -8.99
N ASP A 107 5.66 -0.95 -9.43
CA ASP A 107 5.73 -0.09 -10.62
C ASP A 107 6.38 1.28 -10.28
N PHE A 108 7.70 1.30 -10.14
CA PHE A 108 8.48 2.49 -9.77
C PHE A 108 8.15 3.77 -10.57
N PRO A 109 7.94 3.72 -11.89
CA PRO A 109 7.45 4.87 -12.66
C PRO A 109 6.12 5.46 -12.18
N ALA A 110 5.22 4.64 -11.64
CA ALA A 110 3.90 5.06 -11.15
C ALA A 110 3.88 5.39 -9.65
N LEU A 111 4.94 5.04 -8.90
CA LEU A 111 5.01 5.33 -7.47
C LEU A 111 5.17 6.83 -7.20
N GLU A 112 4.59 7.29 -6.08
CA GLU A 112 4.86 8.63 -5.57
C GLU A 112 6.37 8.82 -5.33
N PRO A 113 6.98 9.94 -5.80
CA PRO A 113 8.43 10.12 -5.78
C PRO A 113 9.11 9.96 -4.42
N ALA A 114 8.56 10.53 -3.35
CA ALA A 114 9.18 10.43 -2.02
C ALA A 114 9.13 9.00 -1.46
N TYR A 115 8.07 8.26 -1.76
CA TYR A 115 7.99 6.83 -1.43
C TYR A 115 8.98 6.00 -2.25
N ALA A 116 9.11 6.27 -3.55
CA ALA A 116 10.07 5.58 -4.41
C ALA A 116 11.53 5.83 -3.96
N GLU A 117 11.85 7.06 -3.54
CA GLU A 117 13.14 7.41 -2.98
C GLU A 117 13.40 6.67 -1.65
N TYR A 118 12.40 6.61 -0.78
CA TYR A 118 12.49 5.84 0.47
C TYR A 118 12.79 4.37 0.23
N LEU A 119 12.06 3.70 -0.67
CA LEU A 119 12.30 2.29 -0.99
C LEU A 119 13.72 2.04 -1.51
N ARG A 120 14.26 2.95 -2.33
CA ARG A 120 15.64 2.86 -2.84
C ARG A 120 16.71 3.12 -1.78
N SER A 121 16.35 3.73 -0.66
CA SER A 121 17.25 3.99 0.46
C SER A 121 17.37 2.80 1.43
N LEU A 122 16.46 1.82 1.33
CA LEU A 122 16.48 0.60 2.12
C LEU A 122 17.55 -0.37 1.58
N ASP A 123 18.09 -1.20 2.47
CA ASP A 123 18.91 -2.34 2.05
C ASP A 123 18.09 -3.28 1.15
N ASP A 124 18.68 -3.75 0.07
CA ASP A 124 18.00 -4.62 -0.89
C ASP A 124 18.54 -6.06 -0.83
N PRO A 125 17.81 -7.00 -0.18
CA PRO A 125 18.21 -8.40 -0.10
C PRO A 125 17.93 -9.20 -1.38
N CYS A 126 17.36 -8.57 -2.41
CA CYS A 126 16.84 -9.25 -3.61
C CYS A 126 17.68 -9.01 -4.88
N VAL A 127 18.80 -8.30 -4.76
CA VAL A 127 19.75 -7.95 -5.84
C VAL A 127 20.96 -8.89 -5.84
#